data_AF-A0A3D1SLU1-F1
#
_entry.id   AF-A0A3D1SLU1-F1
#
_cell.length_a   1.000
_cell.length_b   1.000
_cell.length_c   1.000
_cell.angle_alpha   90.00
_cell.angle_beta   90.00
_cell.angle_gamma   90.00
#
_symmetry.space_group_name_H-M   'P 1'
#
loop_
_entity.id
_entity.type
_entity.pdbx_description
1 polymer ?
#
loop_
_entity_poly.entity_id
_entity_poly.type
_entity_poly.pdbx_seq_one_letter_code
_entity_poly.pdbx_strand_id
1 'polypeptide(L)'
;VYFSVNVAQGVYRPFTPMGASFFCLIASVGAKTVGFPPRDLLAGPTFVVEAAHRLFFDLTPMFRSTLWHPLLLQIMGQMETRSGPVFQQLASDPRLTPIPTSRWRVIPKVLSLLVRARARPLLR
;
A
#
# COMPACT_ATOMS: atom_id res chain seq x y z
N VAL A 1 2.98 -10.28 -6.18
CA VAL A 1 3.47 -10.45 -4.79
C VAL A 1 2.38 -9.98 -3.85
N TYR A 2 1.76 -10.91 -3.13
CA TYR A 2 0.73 -10.63 -2.15
C TYR A 2 1.33 -10.71 -0.75
N PHE A 3 1.17 -9.64 0.02
CA PHE A 3 1.60 -9.59 1.41
C PHE A 3 0.40 -9.78 2.33
N SER A 4 0.43 -10.79 3.20
CA SER A 4 -0.70 -11.09 4.08
C SER A 4 -0.73 -10.15 5.28
N VAL A 5 -1.80 -9.37 5.39
CA VAL A 5 -2.02 -8.46 6.53
C VAL A 5 -2.27 -9.25 7.81
N ASN A 6 -2.92 -10.41 7.68
CA ASN A 6 -3.20 -11.33 8.78
C ASN A 6 -1.91 -11.79 9.47
N VAL A 7 -0.99 -12.33 8.69
CA VAL A 7 0.32 -12.81 9.20
C VAL A 7 1.12 -11.65 9.78
N ALA A 8 1.08 -10.47 9.15
CA ALA A 8 1.75 -9.28 9.67
C ALA A 8 1.22 -8.84 11.05
N GLN A 9 -0.05 -9.12 11.36
CA GLN A 9 -0.66 -8.87 12.67
C GLN A 9 -0.48 -10.03 13.65
N GLY A 10 0.15 -11.14 13.24
CA GLY A 10 0.29 -12.36 14.05
C GLY A 10 -0.99 -13.18 14.16
N VAL A 11 -2.02 -12.88 13.35
CA VAL A 11 -3.32 -13.57 13.38
C VAL A 11 -3.45 -14.45 12.14
N TYR A 12 -3.59 -15.76 12.32
CA TYR A 12 -3.75 -16.71 11.20
C TYR A 12 -5.21 -17.03 10.87
N ARG A 13 -6.13 -16.56 11.71
CA ARG A 13 -7.57 -16.75 11.57
C ARG A 13 -8.16 -15.78 10.55
N PRO A 14 -9.24 -16.15 9.84
CA PRO A 14 -9.94 -15.25 8.94
C PRO A 14 -10.51 -14.04 9.69
N PHE A 15 -10.53 -12.89 9.03
CA PHE A 15 -11.27 -11.73 9.51
C PHE A 15 -12.77 -11.96 9.40
N THR A 16 -13.53 -11.34 10.30
CA THR A 16 -14.99 -11.25 10.12
C THR A 16 -15.30 -10.33 8.92
N PRO A 17 -16.46 -10.49 8.25
CA PRO A 17 -16.85 -9.59 7.16
C PRO A 17 -16.86 -8.11 7.56
N MET A 18 -17.24 -7.82 8.81
CA MET A 18 -17.19 -6.47 9.38
C MET A 18 -15.73 -5.99 9.57
N GLY A 19 -14.84 -6.84 10.07
CA GLY A 19 -13.42 -6.51 10.23
C GLY A 19 -12.73 -6.23 8.89
N ALA A 20 -13.03 -7.02 7.86
CA ALA A 20 -12.52 -6.80 6.51
C ALA A 20 -12.96 -5.42 5.97
N SER A 21 -14.26 -5.12 6.07
CA SER A 21 -14.83 -3.82 5.68
C SER A 21 -14.17 -2.63 6.41
N PHE A 22 -13.86 -2.77 7.70
CA PHE A 22 -13.17 -1.75 8.48
C PHE A 22 -11.79 -1.41 7.89
N PHE A 23 -10.98 -2.41 7.59
CA PHE A 23 -9.66 -2.20 6.99
C PHE A 23 -9.76 -1.64 5.55
N CYS A 24 -10.73 -2.13 4.77
CA CYS A 24 -11.02 -1.58 3.45
C CYS A 24 -11.37 -0.09 3.53
N LEU A 25 -12.20 0.33 4.49
CA LEU A 25 -12.53 1.74 4.71
C LEU A 25 -11.32 2.59 5.08
N ILE A 26 -10.49 2.14 6.02
CA ILE A 26 -9.25 2.86 6.40
C ILE A 26 -8.33 3.02 5.19
N ALA A 27 -8.10 1.93 4.45
CA ALA A 27 -7.27 1.94 3.26
C ALA A 27 -7.86 2.85 2.18
N SER A 28 -9.18 2.86 2.00
CA SER A 28 -9.92 3.71 1.07
C SER A 28 -9.81 5.20 1.41
N VAL A 29 -9.93 5.55 2.69
CA VAL A 29 -9.73 6.92 3.16
C VAL A 29 -8.29 7.35 2.90
N GLY A 30 -7.30 6.51 3.22
CA GLY A 30 -5.90 6.77 2.91
C GLY A 30 -5.65 6.94 1.39
N ALA A 31 -6.20 6.07 0.55
CA ALA A 31 -6.06 6.19 -0.89
C ALA A 31 -6.69 7.48 -1.43
N LYS A 32 -7.84 7.88 -0.89
CA LYS A 32 -8.51 9.16 -1.20
C LYS A 32 -7.65 10.36 -0.79
N THR A 33 -7.03 10.35 0.38
CA THR A 33 -6.15 11.45 0.82
C THR A 33 -4.89 11.55 -0.03
N VAL A 34 -4.41 10.45 -0.63
CA VAL A 34 -3.24 10.44 -1.53
C VAL A 34 -3.62 10.66 -3.00
N GLY A 35 -4.89 10.99 -3.30
CA GLY A 35 -5.35 11.38 -4.65
C GLY A 35 -5.61 10.21 -5.61
N PHE A 36 -5.86 9.02 -5.04
CA PHE A 36 -6.29 7.81 -5.73
C PHE A 36 -7.59 7.30 -5.09
N PRO A 37 -8.71 8.05 -5.20
CA PRO A 37 -9.97 7.64 -4.61
C PRO A 37 -10.41 6.28 -5.20
N PRO A 38 -10.76 5.29 -4.36
CA PRO A 38 -11.29 4.02 -4.83
C PRO A 38 -12.69 4.20 -5.40
N ARG A 39 -13.12 3.28 -6.28
CA ARG A 39 -14.46 3.29 -6.89
C ARG A 39 -15.56 3.05 -5.85
N ASP A 40 -15.29 2.17 -4.88
CA ASP A 40 -16.14 1.89 -3.74
C ASP A 40 -15.27 1.87 -2.48
N LEU A 41 -15.68 2.62 -1.46
CA LEU A 41 -14.95 2.75 -0.20
C LEU A 41 -14.98 1.44 0.60
N LEU A 42 -16.09 0.69 0.54
CA LEU A 42 -16.27 -0.56 1.29
C LEU A 42 -15.53 -1.71 0.63
N ALA A 43 -15.41 -1.70 -0.69
CA ALA A 43 -14.60 -2.67 -1.44
C ALA A 43 -13.09 -2.46 -1.27
N GLY A 44 -12.66 -1.29 -0.79
CA GLY A 44 -11.25 -0.98 -0.63
C GLY A 44 -10.57 -0.48 -1.92
N PRO A 45 -9.34 0.03 -1.83
CA PRO A 45 -8.54 0.38 -2.99
C PRO A 45 -8.00 -0.86 -3.70
N THR A 46 -7.70 -0.73 -4.99
CA THR A 46 -7.34 -1.86 -5.89
C THR A 46 -6.13 -2.69 -5.43
N PHE A 47 -5.28 -2.15 -4.55
CA PHE A 47 -4.15 -2.90 -3.99
C PHE A 47 -4.53 -3.77 -2.77
N VAL A 48 -5.75 -3.65 -2.24
CA VAL A 48 -6.28 -4.51 -1.18
C VAL A 48 -7.08 -5.63 -1.82
N VAL A 49 -6.69 -6.86 -1.52
CA VAL A 49 -7.32 -8.07 -2.05
C VAL A 49 -7.81 -8.91 -0.88
N GLU A 50 -9.09 -9.26 -0.87
CA GLU A 50 -9.65 -10.25 0.04
C GLU A 50 -9.68 -11.62 -0.65
N ALA A 51 -9.10 -12.64 -0.01
CA ALA A 51 -9.21 -14.03 -0.45
C ALA A 51 -9.43 -14.93 0.76
N ALA A 52 -10.46 -15.78 0.72
CA ALA A 52 -10.82 -16.67 1.82
C ALA A 52 -10.91 -15.96 3.19
N HIS A 53 -11.53 -14.77 3.22
CA HIS A 53 -11.65 -13.90 4.40
C HIS A 53 -10.32 -13.45 5.01
N ARG A 54 -9.27 -13.41 4.21
CA ARG A 54 -7.96 -12.86 4.58
C ARG A 54 -7.64 -11.69 3.67
N LEU A 55 -7.14 -10.62 4.27
CA LEU A 55 -6.68 -9.43 3.57
C LEU A 55 -5.22 -9.59 3.15
N PHE A 56 -4.97 -9.21 1.90
CA PHE A 56 -3.67 -9.16 1.27
C PHE A 56 -3.45 -7.81 0.62
N PHE A 57 -2.22 -7.33 0.67
CA PHE A 57 -1.78 -6.20 -0.15
C PHE A 57 -1.06 -6.71 -1.39
N ASP A 58 -1.52 -6.30 -2.57
CA ASP A 58 -0.80 -6.51 -3.81
C ASP A 58 0.33 -5.49 -3.93
N LEU A 59 1.55 -5.95 -3.64
CA LEU A 59 2.76 -5.13 -3.70
C LEU A 59 3.42 -5.17 -5.09
N THR A 60 2.92 -5.99 -6.02
CA THR A 60 3.45 -6.11 -7.38
C THR A 60 3.63 -4.76 -8.08
N PRO A 61 2.64 -3.85 -8.11
CA PRO A 61 2.81 -2.56 -8.78
C PRO A 61 3.88 -1.68 -8.11
N MET A 62 4.12 -1.84 -6.80
CA MET A 62 5.15 -1.09 -6.08
C MET A 62 6.55 -1.59 -6.43
N PHE A 63 6.75 -2.90 -6.48
CA PHE A 63 8.02 -3.49 -6.92
C PHE A 63 8.37 -3.13 -8.36
N ARG A 64 7.36 -3.10 -9.24
CA ARG A 64 7.55 -2.79 -10.67
C ARG A 64 7.68 -1.30 -10.97
N SER A 65 7.66 -0.40 -9.98
CA SER A 65 7.79 1.03 -10.19
C SER A 65 9.13 1.54 -9.68
N THR A 66 9.94 2.17 -10.53
CA THR A 66 11.22 2.79 -10.11
C THR A 66 11.04 3.88 -9.04
N LEU A 67 9.84 4.45 -8.91
CA LEU A 67 9.50 5.42 -7.87
C LEU A 67 9.26 4.77 -6.51
N TRP A 68 8.44 3.71 -6.48
CA TRP A 68 7.95 3.11 -5.25
C TRP A 68 8.84 1.98 -4.73
N HIS A 69 9.60 1.35 -5.62
CA HIS A 69 10.52 0.26 -5.29
C HIS A 69 11.50 0.59 -4.15
N PRO A 70 12.25 1.72 -4.15
CA PRO A 70 13.18 2.02 -3.05
C PRO A 70 12.44 2.31 -1.74
N LEU A 71 11.29 3.00 -1.79
CA LEU A 71 10.49 3.29 -0.60
C LEU A 71 9.93 2.02 0.03
N LEU A 72 9.44 1.09 -0.80
CA LEU A 72 8.95 -0.21 -0.36
C LEU A 72 10.04 -0.98 0.41
N LEU A 73 11.25 -1.05 -0.14
CA LEU A 73 12.37 -1.74 0.51
C LEU A 73 12.77 -1.09 1.83
N GLN A 74 12.71 0.23 1.92
CA GLN A 74 13.01 0.94 3.16
C GLN A 74 11.97 0.67 4.25
N ILE A 75 10.67 0.72 3.93
CA ILE A 75 9.59 0.46 4.90
C ILE A 75 9.62 -1.01 5.33
N MET A 76 9.75 -1.93 4.37
CA MET A 76 9.77 -3.37 4.66
C MET A 76 11.07 -3.78 5.37
N GLY A 77 12.20 -3.12 5.10
CA GLY A 77 13.46 -3.34 5.83
C GLY A 77 13.38 -2.93 7.30
N GLN A 78 12.48 -2.01 7.66
CA GLN A 78 12.20 -1.65 9.05
C GLN A 78 11.18 -2.60 9.71
N MET A 79 10.36 -3.30 8.93
CA MET A 79 9.39 -4.25 9.44
C MET A 79 10.04 -5.63 9.63
N GLU A 80 10.29 -5.99 10.89
CA GLU A 80 10.74 -7.31 11.36
C GLU A 80 12.08 -7.81 10.75
N THR A 81 13.04 -8.15 11.62
CA THR A 81 14.38 -8.66 11.23
C THR A 81 14.34 -9.87 10.28
N ARG A 82 13.24 -10.63 10.26
CA ARG A 82 13.06 -11.81 9.40
C ARG A 82 12.46 -11.53 8.03
N SER A 83 11.67 -10.47 7.88
CA SER A 83 10.96 -10.19 6.62
C SER A 83 11.85 -9.46 5.62
N GLY A 84 12.75 -8.57 6.08
CA GLY A 84 13.67 -7.80 5.23
C GLY A 84 14.44 -8.61 4.17
N PRO A 85 15.11 -9.73 4.52
CA PRO A 85 15.85 -10.53 3.55
C PRO A 85 14.98 -11.12 2.42
N VAL A 86 13.74 -11.50 2.71
CA VAL A 86 12.80 -12.02 1.69
C VAL A 86 12.42 -10.93 0.70
N PHE A 87 12.22 -9.70 1.18
CA PHE A 87 11.94 -8.55 0.31
C PHE A 87 13.15 -8.18 -0.57
N GLN A 88 14.38 -8.32 -0.07
CA GLN A 88 15.59 -8.11 -0.87
C GLN A 88 15.77 -9.20 -1.94
N GLN A 89 15.45 -10.45 -1.63
CA GLN A 89 15.41 -11.53 -2.63
C GLN A 89 14.36 -11.27 -3.70
N LEU A 90 13.14 -10.85 -3.31
CA LEU A 90 12.08 -10.47 -4.24
C LEU A 90 12.47 -9.28 -5.13
N ALA A 91 13.20 -8.30 -4.59
CA ALA A 91 13.70 -7.17 -5.37
C ALA A 91 14.74 -7.58 -6.43
N SER A 92 15.44 -8.68 -6.18
CA SER A 92 16.45 -9.24 -7.09
C SER A 92 15.83 -10.18 -8.15
N ASP A 93 14.52 -10.46 -8.08
CA ASP A 93 13.82 -11.33 -9.02
C ASP A 93 13.66 -10.63 -10.39
N PRO A 94 14.21 -11.20 -11.49
CA PRO A 94 14.08 -10.63 -12.84
C PRO A 94 12.63 -10.54 -13.34
N ARG A 95 11.68 -11.26 -12.74
CA ARG A 95 10.25 -11.14 -13.07
C ARG A 95 9.63 -9.85 -12.50
N LEU A 96 10.27 -9.22 -11.52
CA LEU A 96 9.81 -8.02 -10.83
C LEU A 96 10.64 -6.78 -11.18
N THR A 97 11.42 -6.84 -12.26
CA THR A 97 12.27 -5.72 -12.69
C THR A 97 11.47 -4.40 -12.76
N PRO A 98 11.96 -3.32 -12.11
CA PRO A 98 11.28 -2.03 -12.13
C PRO A 98 11.15 -1.47 -13.54
N ILE A 99 9.94 -1.05 -13.90
CA ILE A 99 9.62 -0.35 -15.13
C ILE A 99 9.77 1.16 -14.88
N PRO A 100 10.35 1.94 -15.82
CA PRO A 100 10.43 3.38 -15.71
C PRO A 100 9.05 4.01 -15.49
N THR A 101 8.80 4.48 -14.27
CA THR A 101 7.59 5.25 -13.94
C THR A 101 7.91 6.74 -13.90
N SER A 102 7.15 7.53 -14.68
CA SER A 102 7.36 8.98 -14.76
C SER A 102 7.01 9.68 -13.45
N ARG A 103 8.04 10.23 -12.79
CA ARG A 103 7.92 11.02 -11.55
C ARG A 103 7.00 12.23 -11.73
N TRP A 104 7.03 12.82 -12.93
CA TRP A 104 6.24 13.99 -13.31
C TRP A 104 4.72 13.78 -13.28
N ARG A 105 4.24 12.53 -13.38
CA ARG A 105 2.81 12.22 -13.23
C ARG A 105 2.33 12.21 -11.77
N VAL A 106 3.25 12.02 -10.82
CA VAL A 106 2.94 11.86 -9.38
C VAL A 106 3.19 13.15 -8.61
N ILE A 107 4.25 13.89 -8.96
CA ILE A 107 4.63 15.16 -8.33
C ILE A 107 3.48 16.17 -8.20
N PRO A 108 2.71 16.51 -9.26
CA PRO A 108 1.65 17.52 -9.14
C PRO A 108 0.52 17.07 -8.21
N LYS A 109 0.22 15.76 -8.13
CA LYS A 109 -0.77 15.22 -7.19
C LYS A 109 -0.28 15.38 -5.75
N VAL A 110 0.95 14.93 -5.46
CA VAL A 110 1.55 15.05 -4.12
C VAL A 110 1.66 16.51 -3.71
N LEU A 111 2.10 17.40 -4.61
CA LEU A 111 2.19 18.83 -4.36
C LEU A 111 0.82 19.44 -4.07
N SER A 112 -0.22 19.09 -4.85
CA SER A 112 -1.59 19.56 -4.62
C SER A 112 -2.13 19.14 -3.25
N LEU A 113 -1.74 17.96 -2.75
CA LEU A 113 -2.13 17.46 -1.45
C LEU A 113 -1.41 18.18 -0.32
N LEU A 114 -0.10 18.43 -0.47
CA LEU A 114 0.67 19.23 0.48
C LEU A 114 0.13 20.66 0.58
N VAL A 115 -0.22 21.27 -0.56
CA VAL A 115 -0.85 22.59 -0.58
C VAL A 115 -2.22 22.56 0.12
N ARG A 116 -3.08 21.56 -0.15
CA ARG A 116 -4.38 21.41 0.53
C ARG A 116 -4.25 21.12 2.03
N ALA A 117 -3.28 20.30 2.43
CA ALA A 117 -3.00 19.98 3.82
C ALA A 117 -2.48 21.21 4.57
N ARG A 118 -1.60 22.00 3.95
CA ARG A 118 -1.07 23.25 4.52
C ARG A 118 -2.10 24.38 4.54
N ALA A 119 -3.04 24.39 3.60
CA ALA A 119 -4.15 25.35 3.53
C ALA A 119 -5.29 25.07 4.54
N ARG A 120 -5.26 23.91 5.23
CA ARG A 120 -6.03 23.69 6.46
C ARG A 120 -5.14 24.08 7.64
N PRO A 121 -5.13 25.34 8.10
CA PRO A 121 -4.52 25.64 9.39
C PRO A 121 -5.24 24.78 10.43
N LEU A 122 -4.46 24.18 11.31
CA LEU A 122 -4.91 23.40 12.46
C LEU A 122 -6.00 24.20 13.19
N LEU A 123 -7.27 23.90 12.90
CA LEU A 123 -8.38 24.35 13.74
C LEU A 123 -8.33 23.46 14.97
N ARG A 124 -8.11 24.14 16.10
CA ARG A 124 -8.21 23.66 17.48
C ARG A 124 -9.42 22.77 17.71
#